data_AF-A0A7C7UX75-F1
#
_entry.id   AF-A0A7C7UX75-F1
#
_cell.length_a   1.000
_cell.length_b   1.000
_cell.length_c   1.000
_cell.angle_alpha   90.00
_cell.angle_beta   90.00
_cell.angle_gamma   90.00
#
_symmetry.space_group_name_H-M   'P 1'
#
loop_
_entity.id
_entity.type
_entity.pdbx_description
1 polymer ?
#
loop_
_entity_poly.entity_id
_entity_poly.type
_entity_poly.pdbx_seq_one_letter_code
_entity_poly.pdbx_strand_id
1 'polypeptide(L)'
;LEAAGLLRADPDAEVLDAPFWNDFMDLGPQVWATFRAALTAMLKADASDDAQDAITTYSVPMAEATLHLPFRVAEYTDFYAGRHHATNVGTMFRGAENALPPNWLHMPIGYNGRASSVVVSGTDIRRPWGQLKSPDHETPIFAPCRRFDIELELGAIVGTASNRPLSVDQANANIFGYVLLNDWSARDIQAWEYQPLGPFQAKATATTISPWIVPSAALIPFRTATPPREKPLLPHLADTTAMNHNITLSVTLNGEQIAHTNADELYYSSAQQLAHHTTSGCPMRAGDLLGSGTISGPEKINRGSLLELSWGGKEPFTLANGDTRTFIEDGDTLALHGTAKGNGYQIGFGPCTGQVLPAAKDPFQT
;
A
#
# COMPACT_ATOMS: atom_id res chain seq x y z
N LEU A 1 -22.50 5.22 18.09
CA LEU A 1 -22.60 3.92 18.79
C LEU A 1 -21.83 3.89 20.11
N GLU A 2 -20.53 4.21 20.13
CA GLU A 2 -19.72 4.24 21.38
C GLU A 2 -20.25 5.25 22.40
N ALA A 3 -20.42 6.52 22.01
CA ALA A 3 -20.99 7.57 22.86
C ALA A 3 -22.42 7.27 23.37
N ALA A 4 -23.16 6.40 22.65
CA ALA A 4 -24.49 5.95 23.06
C ALA A 4 -24.45 4.73 24.01
N GLY A 5 -23.25 4.20 24.31
CA GLY A 5 -23.04 3.02 25.15
C GLY A 5 -23.46 1.69 24.51
N LEU A 6 -23.77 1.67 23.20
CA LEU A 6 -24.34 0.50 22.52
C LEU A 6 -23.29 -0.48 22.01
N LEU A 7 -22.09 0.04 21.69
CA LEU A 7 -20.96 -0.75 21.24
C LEU A 7 -19.68 -0.05 21.65
N ARG A 8 -18.94 -0.64 22.58
CA ARG A 8 -17.66 -0.11 23.09
C ARG A 8 -16.52 -1.06 22.76
N ALA A 9 -15.39 -0.49 22.39
CA ALA A 9 -14.15 -1.25 22.23
C ALA A 9 -13.38 -1.36 23.56
N ASP A 10 -13.38 -0.28 24.34
CA ASP A 10 -12.77 -0.21 25.67
C ASP A 10 -13.87 0.10 26.72
N PRO A 11 -13.95 -0.66 27.82
CA PRO A 11 -14.90 -0.37 28.90
C PRO A 11 -14.56 0.93 29.67
N ASP A 12 -13.30 1.33 29.69
CA ASP A 12 -12.76 2.41 30.54
C ASP A 12 -12.44 3.69 29.75
N ALA A 13 -12.40 3.63 28.42
CA ALA A 13 -12.13 4.77 27.54
C ALA A 13 -13.08 4.84 26.33
N GLU A 14 -13.12 6.00 25.67
CA GLU A 14 -13.73 6.21 24.36
C GLU A 14 -12.60 6.27 23.33
N VAL A 15 -12.45 5.22 22.53
CA VAL A 15 -11.33 5.08 21.58
C VAL A 15 -11.76 5.24 20.12
N LEU A 16 -13.07 5.42 19.89
CA LEU A 16 -13.67 5.62 18.57
C LEU A 16 -14.14 7.06 18.35
N ASP A 17 -14.05 7.93 19.38
CA ASP A 17 -14.29 9.38 19.29
C ASP A 17 -13.01 10.18 18.95
N ALA A 18 -12.03 9.51 18.33
CA ALA A 18 -10.81 10.12 17.81
C ALA A 18 -10.86 10.18 16.27
N PRO A 19 -10.27 11.21 15.62
CA PRO A 19 -10.19 11.31 14.16
C PRO A 19 -9.13 10.35 13.56
N PHE A 20 -8.87 9.21 14.20
CA PHE A 20 -7.90 8.20 13.80
C PHE A 20 -8.13 6.89 14.56
N TRP A 21 -7.81 5.76 13.93
CA TRP A 21 -7.99 4.42 14.51
C TRP A 21 -6.87 3.95 15.46
N ASN A 22 -5.78 4.70 15.63
CA ASN A 22 -4.60 4.25 16.37
C ASN A 22 -4.91 3.77 17.81
N ASP A 23 -5.78 4.47 18.54
CA ASP A 23 -6.10 4.12 19.93
C ASP A 23 -6.85 2.79 20.00
N PHE A 24 -7.80 2.55 19.08
CA PHE A 24 -8.47 1.25 18.92
C PHE A 24 -7.52 0.14 18.47
N MET A 25 -6.58 0.45 17.56
CA MET A 25 -5.57 -0.50 17.11
C MET A 25 -4.73 -0.97 18.29
N ASP A 26 -4.25 -0.07 19.15
CA ASP A 26 -3.32 -0.43 20.23
C ASP A 26 -3.95 -1.31 21.33
N LEU A 27 -5.29 -1.42 21.39
CA LEU A 27 -6.01 -2.36 22.27
C LEU A 27 -5.77 -3.84 21.91
N GLY A 28 -5.33 -4.11 20.68
CA GLY A 28 -4.84 -5.41 20.26
C GLY A 28 -5.87 -6.44 19.79
N PRO A 29 -5.38 -7.60 19.30
CA PRO A 29 -6.16 -8.53 18.48
C PRO A 29 -7.42 -9.09 19.13
N GLN A 30 -7.39 -9.29 20.46
CA GLN A 30 -8.54 -9.81 21.17
C GLN A 30 -9.70 -8.81 21.18
N VAL A 31 -9.42 -7.51 21.35
CA VAL A 31 -10.43 -6.45 21.33
C VAL A 31 -10.96 -6.27 19.90
N TRP A 32 -10.09 -6.27 18.89
CA TRP A 32 -10.53 -6.19 17.50
C TRP A 32 -11.50 -7.31 17.13
N ALA A 33 -11.20 -8.54 17.57
CA ALA A 33 -12.04 -9.70 17.33
C ALA A 33 -13.41 -9.59 18.03
N THR A 34 -13.43 -9.22 19.31
CA THR A 34 -14.66 -9.02 20.08
C THR A 34 -15.53 -7.91 19.48
N PHE A 35 -14.92 -6.76 19.16
CA PHE A 35 -15.62 -5.62 18.57
C PHE A 35 -16.21 -5.99 17.20
N ARG A 36 -15.42 -6.65 16.34
CA ARG A 36 -15.89 -7.13 15.03
C ARG A 36 -17.06 -8.10 15.19
N ALA A 37 -16.99 -9.04 16.12
CA ALA A 37 -18.07 -10.01 16.35
C ALA A 37 -19.36 -9.32 16.81
N ALA A 38 -19.27 -8.37 17.75
CA ALA A 38 -20.40 -7.59 18.23
C ALA A 38 -21.03 -6.74 17.12
N LEU A 39 -20.23 -5.96 16.38
CA LEU A 39 -20.72 -5.15 15.26
C LEU A 39 -21.37 -6.03 14.17
N THR A 40 -20.75 -7.16 13.84
CA THR A 40 -21.32 -8.10 12.86
C THR A 40 -22.65 -8.66 13.34
N ALA A 41 -22.80 -8.97 14.63
CA ALA A 41 -24.06 -9.45 15.18
C ALA A 41 -25.16 -8.39 15.10
N MET A 42 -24.84 -7.11 15.33
CA MET A 42 -25.79 -6.00 15.18
C MET A 42 -26.23 -5.78 13.73
N LEU A 43 -25.34 -6.05 12.76
CA LEU A 43 -25.61 -5.85 11.32
C LEU A 43 -26.36 -7.01 10.65
N LYS A 44 -26.60 -8.13 11.34
CA LYS A 44 -27.29 -9.28 10.74
C LYS A 44 -28.76 -8.96 10.46
N ALA A 45 -29.29 -9.52 9.37
CA ALA A 45 -30.71 -9.37 9.01
C ALA A 45 -31.70 -9.89 10.07
N ASP A 46 -31.25 -10.81 10.94
CA ASP A 46 -32.01 -11.39 12.05
C ASP A 46 -31.60 -10.82 13.43
N ALA A 47 -30.91 -9.67 13.48
CA ALA A 47 -30.62 -8.97 14.73
C ALA A 47 -31.91 -8.46 15.41
N SER A 48 -31.84 -8.15 16.71
CA SER A 48 -32.99 -7.61 17.45
C SER A 48 -33.43 -6.25 16.90
N ASP A 49 -34.71 -5.91 17.10
CA ASP A 49 -35.28 -4.61 16.70
C ASP A 49 -34.46 -3.43 17.27
N ASP A 50 -34.05 -3.52 18.54
CA ASP A 50 -33.20 -2.50 19.19
C ASP A 50 -31.84 -2.34 18.48
N ALA A 51 -31.23 -3.45 18.02
CA ALA A 51 -29.96 -3.39 17.30
C ALA A 51 -30.14 -2.80 15.88
N GLN A 52 -31.24 -3.16 15.20
CA GLN A 52 -31.58 -2.61 13.89
C GLN A 52 -31.89 -1.11 13.96
N ASP A 53 -32.64 -0.68 14.97
CA ASP A 53 -32.93 0.74 15.22
C ASP A 53 -31.66 1.52 15.52
N ALA A 54 -30.77 0.98 16.36
CA ALA A 54 -29.48 1.59 16.64
C ALA A 54 -28.61 1.72 15.37
N ILE A 55 -28.45 0.66 14.58
CA ILE A 55 -27.68 0.70 13.34
C ILE A 55 -28.29 1.73 12.37
N THR A 56 -29.61 1.74 12.19
CA THR A 56 -30.28 2.67 11.29
C THR A 56 -30.10 4.12 11.75
N THR A 57 -30.29 4.39 13.04
CA THR A 57 -30.18 5.72 13.65
C THR A 57 -28.77 6.29 13.53
N TYR A 58 -27.74 5.48 13.72
CA TYR A 58 -26.34 5.92 13.72
C TYR A 58 -25.59 5.67 12.41
N SER A 59 -26.28 5.24 11.34
CA SER A 59 -25.69 5.09 10.01
C SER A 59 -25.70 6.41 9.24
N VAL A 60 -24.62 6.67 8.52
CA VAL A 60 -24.51 7.81 7.60
C VAL A 60 -24.39 7.26 6.17
N PRO A 61 -25.19 7.73 5.21
CA PRO A 61 -25.01 7.37 3.81
C PRO A 61 -23.60 7.70 3.34
N MET A 62 -22.89 6.74 2.73
CA MET A 62 -21.50 6.94 2.31
C MET A 62 -21.35 8.12 1.32
N ALA A 63 -22.38 8.41 0.51
CA ALA A 63 -22.38 9.54 -0.42
C ALA A 63 -22.43 10.92 0.26
N GLU A 64 -22.81 10.97 1.54
CA GLU A 64 -22.85 12.19 2.36
C GLU A 64 -21.60 12.32 3.26
N ALA A 65 -20.75 11.29 3.29
CA ALA A 65 -19.53 11.27 4.10
C ALA A 65 -18.32 11.76 3.31
N THR A 66 -17.45 12.52 3.97
CA THR A 66 -16.08 12.78 3.50
C THR A 66 -15.15 11.84 4.23
N LEU A 67 -14.41 11.02 3.49
CA LEU A 67 -13.45 10.09 4.08
C LEU A 67 -12.11 10.80 4.32
N HIS A 68 -11.47 10.47 5.44
CA HIS A 68 -10.18 11.03 5.84
C HIS A 68 -9.13 9.92 5.93
N LEU A 69 -7.88 10.31 6.16
CA LEU A 69 -6.82 9.36 6.46
C LEU A 69 -7.22 8.54 7.70
N PRO A 70 -7.31 7.19 7.63
CA PRO A 70 -7.96 6.42 8.67
C PRO A 70 -7.16 6.35 9.97
N PHE A 71 -5.84 6.54 9.92
CA PHE A 71 -4.97 6.52 11.08
C PHE A 71 -3.87 7.56 10.92
N ARG A 72 -3.28 7.96 12.04
CA ARG A 72 -2.02 8.71 12.04
C ARG A 72 -0.92 7.75 11.64
N VAL A 73 -0.32 7.97 10.48
CA VAL A 73 0.87 7.22 10.06
C VAL A 73 2.03 7.62 10.97
N ALA A 74 2.38 6.73 11.90
CA ALA A 74 3.43 7.00 12.87
C ALA A 74 4.81 6.95 12.20
N GLU A 75 5.06 5.88 11.45
CA GLU A 75 6.19 5.73 10.54
C GLU A 75 5.71 5.06 9.24
N TYR A 76 6.43 5.26 8.14
CA TYR A 76 6.20 4.55 6.88
C TYR A 76 7.50 3.86 6.45
N THR A 77 7.43 2.56 6.21
CA THR A 77 8.51 1.77 5.59
C THR A 77 7.98 1.12 4.33
N ASP A 78 8.77 1.17 3.27
CA ASP A 78 8.42 0.63 1.98
C ASP A 78 9.34 -0.54 1.62
N PHE A 79 8.75 -1.70 1.35
CA PHE A 79 9.49 -2.91 1.04
C PHE A 79 9.69 -3.07 -0.46
N TYR A 80 10.40 -4.13 -0.84
CA TYR A 80 10.64 -4.48 -2.23
C TYR A 80 10.31 -5.95 -2.49
N ALA A 81 9.12 -6.39 -2.08
CA ALA A 81 8.79 -7.81 -1.94
C ALA A 81 8.29 -8.49 -3.23
N GLY A 82 7.97 -7.76 -4.30
CA GLY A 82 7.53 -8.33 -5.58
C GLY A 82 8.71 -8.86 -6.42
N ARG A 83 8.79 -10.18 -6.67
CA ARG A 83 9.88 -10.78 -7.46
C ARG A 83 9.86 -10.35 -8.92
N HIS A 84 8.68 -10.32 -9.53
CA HIS A 84 8.53 -9.88 -10.92
C HIS A 84 8.97 -8.42 -11.07
N HIS A 85 8.54 -7.55 -10.16
CA HIS A 85 8.94 -6.15 -10.15
C HIS A 85 10.46 -5.99 -9.99
N ALA A 86 11.05 -6.63 -8.97
CA ALA A 86 12.50 -6.63 -8.74
C ALA A 86 13.30 -7.11 -9.95
N THR A 87 12.81 -8.17 -10.62
CA THR A 87 13.42 -8.72 -11.83
C THR A 87 13.29 -7.77 -13.02
N ASN A 88 12.12 -7.15 -13.22
CA ASN A 88 11.88 -6.20 -14.32
C ASN A 88 12.80 -4.98 -14.18
N VAL A 89 12.77 -4.31 -13.02
CA VAL A 89 13.60 -3.13 -12.74
C VAL A 89 15.08 -3.50 -12.83
N GLY A 90 15.48 -4.61 -12.20
CA GLY A 90 16.84 -5.11 -12.28
C GLY A 90 17.33 -5.35 -13.71
N THR A 91 16.48 -5.95 -14.54
CA THR A 91 16.78 -6.18 -15.96
C THR A 91 16.99 -4.88 -16.72
N MET A 92 16.15 -3.86 -16.49
CA MET A 92 16.27 -2.56 -17.16
C MET A 92 17.57 -1.82 -16.79
N PHE A 93 18.04 -1.94 -15.55
CA PHE A 93 19.18 -1.17 -15.05
C PHE A 93 20.52 -1.93 -15.05
N ARG A 94 20.50 -3.25 -14.85
CA ARG A 94 21.70 -4.10 -14.68
C ARG A 94 21.78 -5.27 -15.66
N GLY A 95 20.76 -5.44 -16.52
CA GLY A 95 20.64 -6.59 -17.42
C GLY A 95 20.06 -7.82 -16.74
N ALA A 96 19.54 -8.76 -17.55
CA ALA A 96 18.80 -9.92 -17.07
C ALA A 96 19.63 -10.85 -16.16
N GLU A 97 20.93 -11.00 -16.44
CA GLU A 97 21.84 -11.85 -15.66
C GLU A 97 22.05 -11.35 -14.22
N ASN A 98 21.86 -10.06 -13.98
CA ASN A 98 22.09 -9.40 -12.68
C ASN A 98 20.82 -8.71 -12.16
N ALA A 99 19.65 -9.24 -12.54
CA ALA A 99 18.37 -8.61 -12.25
C ALA A 99 18.13 -8.48 -10.73
N LEU A 100 18.24 -9.59 -9.99
CA LEU A 100 18.07 -9.55 -8.53
C LEU A 100 19.40 -9.28 -7.84
N PRO A 101 19.47 -8.33 -6.88
CA PRO A 101 20.67 -8.16 -6.08
C PRO A 101 20.88 -9.39 -5.17
N PRO A 102 22.13 -9.69 -4.76
CA PRO A 102 22.46 -10.95 -4.08
C PRO A 102 21.67 -11.22 -2.79
N ASN A 103 21.24 -10.16 -2.09
CA ASN A 103 20.50 -10.25 -0.84
C ASN A 103 18.99 -10.49 -1.03
N TRP A 104 18.43 -10.21 -2.22
CA TRP A 104 16.99 -10.12 -2.42
C TRP A 104 16.26 -11.44 -2.15
N LEU A 105 16.87 -12.59 -2.49
CA LEU A 105 16.28 -13.92 -2.24
C LEU A 105 16.41 -14.38 -0.78
N HIS A 106 17.07 -13.61 0.08
CA HIS A 106 17.38 -14.00 1.46
C HIS A 106 16.66 -13.14 2.52
N MET A 107 16.23 -11.93 2.17
CA MET A 107 15.52 -11.03 3.09
C MET A 107 14.55 -10.11 2.34
N PRO A 108 13.44 -9.70 2.95
CA PRO A 108 12.59 -8.65 2.42
C PRO A 108 13.30 -7.29 2.62
N ILE A 109 14.07 -6.87 1.63
CA ILE A 109 14.70 -5.54 1.66
C ILE A 109 13.64 -4.45 1.65
N GLY A 110 13.94 -3.32 2.29
CA GLY A 110 13.07 -2.15 2.36
C GLY A 110 13.84 -0.91 2.81
N TYR A 111 13.18 0.24 2.79
CA TYR A 111 13.73 1.53 3.19
C TYR A 111 12.68 2.36 3.93
N ASN A 112 13.11 3.33 4.73
CA ASN A 112 12.20 4.24 5.40
C ASN A 112 11.58 5.19 4.37
N GLY A 113 10.25 5.13 4.22
CA GLY A 113 9.47 6.07 3.43
C GLY A 113 9.21 7.36 4.19
N ARG A 114 8.32 8.20 3.65
CA ARG A 114 7.99 9.50 4.26
C ARG A 114 6.55 9.55 4.76
N ALA A 115 6.36 9.41 6.08
CA ALA A 115 5.04 9.42 6.70
C ALA A 115 4.25 10.72 6.45
N SER A 116 4.92 11.89 6.46
CA SER A 116 4.25 13.19 6.33
C SER A 116 3.59 13.45 4.97
N SER A 117 3.97 12.67 3.94
CA SER A 117 3.43 12.78 2.58
C SER A 117 2.45 11.66 2.26
N VAL A 118 2.04 10.86 3.25
CA VAL A 118 0.95 9.90 3.09
C VAL A 118 -0.38 10.63 3.13
N VAL A 119 -1.16 10.52 2.06
CA VAL A 119 -2.44 11.20 1.88
C VAL A 119 -3.56 10.21 1.59
N VAL A 120 -4.80 10.61 1.87
CA VAL A 120 -5.98 9.79 1.59
C VAL A 120 -6.34 9.86 0.10
N SER A 121 -6.90 8.77 -0.42
CA SER A 121 -7.52 8.69 -1.75
C SER A 121 -8.37 9.93 -2.09
N GLY A 122 -8.23 10.42 -3.32
CA GLY A 122 -8.90 11.62 -3.83
C GLY A 122 -8.08 12.90 -3.63
N THR A 123 -6.95 12.84 -2.94
CA THR A 123 -6.03 13.97 -2.84
C THR A 123 -5.29 14.17 -4.17
N ASP A 124 -5.33 15.38 -4.71
CA ASP A 124 -4.58 15.76 -5.90
C ASP A 124 -3.06 15.74 -5.65
N ILE A 125 -2.31 15.25 -6.64
CA ILE A 125 -0.86 15.04 -6.54
C ILE A 125 -0.15 15.99 -7.49
N ARG A 126 0.61 16.93 -6.95
CA ARG A 126 1.37 17.86 -7.78
C ARG A 126 2.65 17.21 -8.30
N ARG A 127 2.86 17.27 -9.62
CA ARG A 127 4.12 16.83 -10.24
C ARG A 127 5.31 17.53 -9.56
N PRO A 128 6.32 16.78 -9.07
CA PRO A 128 7.41 17.37 -8.32
C PRO A 128 8.44 18.05 -9.22
N TRP A 129 9.09 19.06 -8.65
CA TRP A 129 10.36 19.56 -9.14
C TRP A 129 11.51 18.77 -8.51
N GLY A 130 12.62 18.61 -9.23
CA GLY A 130 13.81 17.98 -8.68
C GLY A 130 15.02 18.14 -9.57
N GLN A 131 16.16 17.60 -9.10
CA GLN A 131 17.35 17.52 -9.93
C GLN A 131 17.19 16.41 -10.97
N LEU A 132 17.39 16.74 -12.23
CA LEU A 132 17.36 15.81 -13.35
C LEU A 132 18.75 15.74 -13.98
N LYS A 133 19.24 14.53 -14.22
CA LYS A 133 20.50 14.27 -14.92
C LYS A 133 20.32 13.22 -16.01
N SER A 134 19.67 13.61 -17.11
CA SER A 134 19.62 12.74 -18.30
C SER A 134 20.99 12.69 -19.00
N PRO A 135 21.20 11.74 -19.94
CA PRO A 135 22.41 11.70 -20.76
C PRO A 135 22.68 13.00 -21.55
N ASP A 136 21.64 13.77 -21.86
CA ASP A 136 21.74 15.03 -22.63
C ASP A 136 22.20 16.22 -21.79
N HIS A 137 22.25 16.09 -20.46
CA HIS A 137 22.68 17.17 -19.58
C HIS A 137 24.09 16.87 -19.07
N GLU A 138 25.05 17.78 -19.28
CA GLU A 138 26.41 17.65 -18.75
C GLU A 138 26.42 17.71 -17.21
N THR A 139 25.65 18.62 -16.64
CA THR A 139 25.44 18.83 -15.19
C THR A 139 23.94 18.71 -14.86
N PRO A 140 23.55 18.39 -13.61
CA PRO A 140 22.14 18.28 -13.26
C PRO A 140 21.43 19.63 -13.41
N ILE A 141 20.18 19.59 -13.87
CA ILE A 141 19.30 20.75 -13.93
C ILE A 141 18.18 20.62 -12.88
N PHE A 142 17.59 21.72 -12.45
CA PHE A 142 16.41 21.71 -11.59
C PHE A 142 15.15 21.98 -12.42
N ALA A 143 14.27 21.00 -12.54
CA ALA A 143 13.11 21.05 -13.45
C ALA A 143 11.97 20.13 -12.97
N PRO A 144 10.74 20.28 -13.51
CA PRO A 144 9.66 19.32 -13.29
C PRO A 144 10.02 17.90 -13.74
N CYS A 145 9.63 16.92 -12.94
CA CYS A 145 9.76 15.50 -13.24
C CYS A 145 9.12 15.13 -14.59
N ARG A 146 9.88 14.45 -15.45
CA ARG A 146 9.43 13.99 -16.78
C ARG A 146 8.97 12.54 -16.78
N ARG A 147 9.36 11.75 -15.78
CA ARG A 147 9.05 10.31 -15.67
C ARG A 147 8.32 10.02 -14.37
N PHE A 148 7.15 10.65 -14.20
CA PHE A 148 6.29 10.45 -13.02
C PHE A 148 5.45 9.18 -13.19
N ASP A 149 5.31 8.42 -12.11
CA ASP A 149 4.85 7.03 -12.17
C ASP A 149 4.06 6.65 -10.91
N ILE A 150 3.30 5.57 -11.02
CA ILE A 150 2.65 4.89 -9.90
C ILE A 150 3.48 3.69 -9.44
N GLU A 151 3.14 3.20 -8.26
CA GLU A 151 3.47 1.87 -7.80
C GLU A 151 2.24 1.24 -7.17
N LEU A 152 1.70 0.18 -7.79
CA LEU A 152 0.58 -0.58 -7.24
C LEU A 152 1.05 -1.40 -6.04
N GLU A 153 0.55 -1.07 -4.85
CA GLU A 153 0.96 -1.73 -3.61
C GLU A 153 -0.20 -2.05 -2.66
N LEU A 154 0.11 -2.88 -1.67
CA LEU A 154 -0.67 -3.01 -0.44
C LEU A 154 0.09 -2.40 0.72
N GLY A 155 -0.59 -1.61 1.53
CA GLY A 155 -0.10 -1.14 2.82
C GLY A 155 -0.62 -2.01 3.95
N ALA A 156 0.26 -2.72 4.66
CA ALA A 156 -0.08 -3.40 5.91
C ALA A 156 0.09 -2.44 7.10
N ILE A 157 -0.82 -2.50 8.07
CA ILE A 157 -0.84 -1.57 9.20
C ILE A 157 -0.49 -2.34 10.48
N VAL A 158 0.58 -1.90 11.15
CA VAL A 158 0.97 -2.41 12.47
C VAL A 158 -0.10 -2.00 13.49
N GLY A 159 -0.63 -2.98 14.22
CA GLY A 159 -1.74 -2.76 15.13
C GLY A 159 -1.31 -2.39 16.54
N THR A 160 -0.33 -3.09 17.11
CA THR A 160 0.10 -2.84 18.49
C THR A 160 1.60 -2.55 18.57
N ALA A 161 2.00 -1.69 19.49
CA ALA A 161 3.41 -1.38 19.70
C ALA A 161 4.26 -2.63 20.05
N SER A 162 5.54 -2.61 19.68
CA SER A 162 6.53 -3.60 20.10
C SER A 162 7.91 -2.97 20.22
N ASN A 163 8.61 -3.23 21.33
CA ASN A 163 10.00 -2.80 21.55
C ASN A 163 11.00 -3.98 21.46
N ARG A 164 10.59 -5.09 20.83
CA ARG A 164 11.38 -6.31 20.70
C ARG A 164 11.12 -6.98 19.33
N PRO A 165 12.04 -7.85 18.88
CA PRO A 165 11.79 -8.68 17.70
C PRO A 165 10.48 -9.47 17.81
N LEU A 166 9.74 -9.51 16.72
CA LEU A 166 8.55 -10.34 16.55
C LEU A 166 8.89 -11.57 15.70
N SER A 167 8.40 -12.75 16.09
CA SER A 167 8.37 -13.89 15.16
C SER A 167 7.38 -13.62 14.02
N VAL A 168 7.45 -14.39 12.92
CA VAL A 168 6.49 -14.26 11.80
C VAL A 168 5.04 -14.41 12.27
N ASP A 169 4.74 -15.33 13.19
CA ASP A 169 3.39 -15.49 13.75
C ASP A 169 2.96 -14.30 14.60
N GLN A 170 3.87 -13.76 15.42
CA GLN A 170 3.59 -12.56 16.22
C GLN A 170 3.37 -11.35 15.32
N ALA A 171 4.18 -11.20 14.26
CA ALA A 171 4.02 -10.16 13.26
C ALA A 171 2.67 -10.29 12.52
N ASN A 172 2.31 -11.50 12.08
CA ASN A 172 1.02 -11.76 11.44
C ASN A 172 -0.18 -11.40 12.35
N ALA A 173 -0.10 -11.73 13.64
CA ALA A 173 -1.13 -11.38 14.61
C ALA A 173 -1.16 -9.87 14.94
N ASN A 174 -0.04 -9.17 14.76
CA ASN A 174 0.09 -7.74 15.02
C ASN A 174 -0.48 -6.88 13.87
N ILE A 175 -0.52 -7.39 12.63
CA ILE A 175 -1.09 -6.64 11.50
C ILE A 175 -2.61 -6.46 11.71
N PHE A 176 -3.02 -5.21 11.93
CA PHE A 176 -4.41 -4.83 12.13
C PHE A 176 -5.25 -5.03 10.87
N GLY A 177 -4.72 -4.60 9.73
CA GLY A 177 -5.39 -4.68 8.44
C GLY A 177 -4.57 -4.11 7.31
N TYR A 178 -5.24 -3.94 6.17
CA TYR A 178 -4.63 -3.58 4.90
C TYR A 178 -5.37 -2.46 4.21
N VAL A 179 -4.63 -1.65 3.47
CA VAL A 179 -5.11 -0.62 2.54
C VAL A 179 -4.46 -0.83 1.17
N LEU A 180 -5.08 -0.32 0.11
CA LEU A 180 -4.36 -0.09 -1.15
C LEU A 180 -3.40 1.07 -0.96
N LEU A 181 -2.24 1.01 -1.59
CA LEU A 181 -1.20 2.04 -1.50
C LEU A 181 -0.67 2.34 -2.90
N ASN A 182 -0.58 3.62 -3.25
CA ASN A 182 0.09 4.11 -4.45
C ASN A 182 1.33 4.91 -4.04
N ASP A 183 2.52 4.37 -4.25
CA ASP A 183 3.77 5.07 -3.96
C ASP A 183 4.26 5.87 -5.18
N TRP A 184 3.82 7.12 -5.27
CA TRP A 184 4.08 7.96 -6.43
C TRP A 184 5.58 8.23 -6.60
N SER A 185 6.05 8.06 -7.82
CA SER A 185 7.48 7.91 -8.07
C SER A 185 7.97 8.79 -9.22
N ALA A 186 8.90 9.71 -8.92
CA ALA A 186 9.60 10.50 -9.93
C ALA A 186 10.88 9.79 -10.39
N ARG A 187 10.78 8.93 -11.40
CA ARG A 187 11.84 7.97 -11.80
C ARG A 187 13.15 8.62 -12.24
N ASP A 188 13.08 9.79 -12.86
CA ASP A 188 14.24 10.55 -13.31
C ASP A 188 14.96 11.28 -12.17
N ILE A 189 14.23 11.78 -11.18
CA ILE A 189 14.79 12.26 -9.91
C ILE A 189 15.45 11.08 -9.18
N GLN A 190 14.73 9.95 -9.08
CA GLN A 190 15.19 8.75 -8.36
C GLN A 190 16.51 8.24 -8.92
N ALA A 191 16.62 8.11 -10.25
CA ALA A 191 17.82 7.59 -10.91
C ALA A 191 19.08 8.42 -10.61
N TRP A 192 18.92 9.72 -10.35
CA TRP A 192 20.02 10.62 -10.01
C TRP A 192 20.38 10.59 -8.53
N GLU A 193 19.39 10.52 -7.63
CA GLU A 193 19.62 10.67 -6.19
C GLU A 193 19.93 9.36 -5.43
N TYR A 194 19.46 8.21 -5.92
CA TYR A 194 19.31 7.03 -5.06
C TYR A 194 20.61 6.36 -4.62
N GLN A 195 21.74 6.67 -5.25
CA GLN A 195 23.03 6.07 -4.90
C GLN A 195 23.83 6.99 -3.97
N PRO A 196 24.35 6.49 -2.84
CA PRO A 196 24.25 5.12 -2.31
C PRO A 196 23.11 4.89 -1.30
N LEU A 197 22.32 5.93 -0.98
CA LEU A 197 21.48 5.96 0.23
C LEU A 197 20.04 5.46 0.05
N GLY A 198 19.64 5.11 -1.17
CA GLY A 198 18.27 4.72 -1.51
C GLY A 198 17.39 5.88 -1.98
N PRO A 199 16.13 5.59 -2.37
CA PRO A 199 15.17 6.59 -2.84
C PRO A 199 14.87 7.64 -1.75
N PHE A 200 14.69 8.90 -2.15
CA PHE A 200 14.41 9.98 -1.21
C PHE A 200 13.37 10.97 -1.74
N GLN A 201 13.76 12.07 -2.39
CA GLN A 201 12.81 13.09 -2.87
C GLN A 201 11.89 12.55 -3.96
N ALA A 202 12.37 11.56 -4.73
CA ALA A 202 11.59 10.93 -5.78
C ALA A 202 10.34 10.18 -5.28
N LYS A 203 10.30 9.86 -3.98
CA LYS A 203 9.19 9.16 -3.30
C LYS A 203 8.49 10.04 -2.26
N ALA A 204 9.23 10.96 -1.63
CA ALA A 204 8.70 11.85 -0.60
C ALA A 204 7.68 12.90 -1.09
N THR A 205 7.37 12.92 -2.39
CA THR A 205 6.38 13.83 -2.98
C THR A 205 4.98 13.50 -2.48
N ALA A 206 4.56 12.24 -2.62
CA ALA A 206 3.27 11.77 -2.16
C ALA A 206 3.22 10.25 -2.14
N THR A 207 2.49 9.70 -1.18
CA THR A 207 2.04 8.31 -1.16
C THR A 207 0.55 8.33 -0.88
N THR A 208 -0.29 7.71 -1.70
CA THR A 208 -1.75 7.71 -1.47
C THR A 208 -2.20 6.37 -0.90
N ILE A 209 -3.09 6.37 0.10
CA ILE A 209 -3.74 5.14 0.59
C ILE A 209 -5.25 5.17 0.44
N SER A 210 -5.88 4.00 0.28
CA SER A 210 -7.33 3.87 0.36
C SER A 210 -7.85 4.21 1.76
N PRO A 211 -9.06 4.80 1.90
CA PRO A 211 -9.57 5.26 3.18
C PRO A 211 -10.08 4.13 4.09
N TRP A 212 -10.48 2.99 3.52
CA TRP A 212 -10.99 1.87 4.28
C TRP A 212 -9.88 0.89 4.62
N ILE A 213 -9.64 0.69 5.92
CA ILE A 213 -8.80 -0.41 6.40
C ILE A 213 -9.63 -1.69 6.34
N VAL A 214 -9.20 -2.65 5.54
CA VAL A 214 -9.76 -4.00 5.56
C VAL A 214 -9.08 -4.78 6.69
N PRO A 215 -9.79 -5.16 7.77
CA PRO A 215 -9.16 -5.85 8.89
C PRO A 215 -8.59 -7.21 8.46
N SER A 216 -7.43 -7.60 8.99
CA SER A 216 -6.79 -8.89 8.68
C SER A 216 -7.74 -10.08 8.89
N ALA A 217 -8.63 -9.98 9.89
CA ALA A 217 -9.66 -10.99 10.16
C ALA A 217 -10.65 -11.19 9.01
N ALA A 218 -10.95 -10.15 8.22
CA ALA A 218 -11.82 -10.26 7.05
C ALA A 218 -11.14 -10.99 5.88
N LEU A 219 -9.81 -11.05 5.88
CA LEU A 219 -9.00 -11.63 4.80
C LEU A 219 -8.60 -13.09 5.05
N ILE A 220 -8.86 -13.63 6.25
CA ILE A 220 -8.56 -15.03 6.62
C ILE A 220 -9.06 -16.05 5.56
N PRO A 221 -10.30 -15.97 5.03
CA PRO A 221 -10.79 -16.92 4.04
C PRO A 221 -10.03 -16.88 2.70
N PHE A 222 -9.24 -15.83 2.46
CA PHE A 222 -8.51 -15.59 1.21
C PHE A 222 -7.01 -15.81 1.37
N ARG A 223 -6.55 -16.38 2.49
CA ARG A 223 -5.14 -16.72 2.67
C ARG A 223 -4.66 -17.71 1.63
N THR A 224 -3.44 -17.51 1.15
CA THR A 224 -2.76 -18.39 0.20
C THR A 224 -1.28 -18.48 0.54
N ALA A 225 -0.60 -19.50 0.00
CA ALA A 225 0.84 -19.63 0.15
C ALA A 225 1.56 -18.49 -0.58
N THR A 226 2.72 -18.08 -0.06
CA THR A 226 3.64 -17.25 -0.86
C THR A 226 4.16 -18.06 -2.06
N PRO A 227 4.62 -17.40 -3.13
CA PRO A 227 5.28 -18.09 -4.24
C PRO A 227 6.42 -19.02 -3.78
N PRO A 228 6.69 -20.12 -4.50
CA PRO A 228 7.74 -21.07 -4.14
C PRO A 228 9.11 -20.40 -3.99
N ARG A 229 9.84 -20.78 -2.93
CA ARG A 229 11.16 -20.22 -2.63
C ARG A 229 12.23 -20.81 -3.55
N GLU A 230 13.07 -19.94 -4.12
CA GLU A 230 14.26 -20.36 -4.87
C GLU A 230 15.44 -20.70 -3.94
N LYS A 231 15.54 -19.97 -2.82
CA LYS A 231 16.52 -20.20 -1.75
C LYS A 231 15.78 -20.40 -0.43
N PRO A 232 16.22 -21.33 0.43
CA PRO A 232 15.66 -21.44 1.77
C PRO A 232 15.90 -20.14 2.55
N LEU A 233 14.87 -19.68 3.26
CA LEU A 233 15.01 -18.56 4.18
C LEU A 233 15.64 -19.03 5.50
N LEU A 234 16.27 -18.10 6.21
CA LEU A 234 16.71 -18.36 7.58
C LEU A 234 15.49 -18.62 8.49
N PRO A 235 15.64 -19.41 9.57
CA PRO A 235 14.51 -19.84 10.40
C PRO A 235 13.61 -18.71 10.92
N HIS A 236 14.18 -17.54 11.22
CA HIS A 236 13.43 -16.39 11.74
C HIS A 236 12.42 -15.78 10.74
N LEU A 237 12.54 -16.09 9.44
CA LEU A 237 11.62 -15.65 8.38
C LEU A 237 10.87 -16.80 7.72
N ALA A 238 11.00 -18.03 8.23
CA ALA A 238 10.33 -19.18 7.64
C ALA A 238 8.80 -18.99 7.71
N ASP A 239 8.12 -19.29 6.59
CA ASP A 239 6.66 -19.29 6.55
C ASP A 239 6.12 -20.35 7.52
N THR A 240 5.20 -19.97 8.39
CA THR A 240 4.58 -20.86 9.39
C THR A 240 3.18 -21.31 8.96
N THR A 241 2.52 -20.56 8.07
CA THR A 241 1.20 -20.86 7.48
C THR A 241 1.08 -20.26 6.06
N ALA A 242 -0.12 -20.26 5.48
CA ALA A 242 -0.43 -19.48 4.30
C ALA A 242 -0.39 -17.97 4.63
N MET A 243 0.74 -17.33 4.29
CA MET A 243 1.07 -15.97 4.72
C MET A 243 0.76 -14.87 3.70
N ASN A 244 0.24 -15.22 2.51
CA ASN A 244 -0.19 -14.24 1.52
C ASN A 244 -1.72 -14.20 1.39
N HIS A 245 -2.26 -13.30 0.57
CA HIS A 245 -3.70 -13.18 0.36
C HIS A 245 -4.03 -13.16 -1.14
N ASN A 246 -5.08 -13.89 -1.52
CA ASN A 246 -5.68 -13.82 -2.85
C ASN A 246 -6.58 -12.58 -2.93
N ILE A 247 -6.00 -11.48 -3.40
CA ILE A 247 -6.67 -10.20 -3.59
C ILE A 247 -6.40 -9.79 -5.03
N THR A 248 -7.45 -9.78 -5.86
CA THR A 248 -7.33 -9.26 -7.23
C THR A 248 -7.10 -7.76 -7.17
N LEU A 249 -6.08 -7.29 -7.87
CA LEU A 249 -5.68 -5.90 -7.94
C LEU A 249 -5.77 -5.39 -9.38
N SER A 250 -6.15 -4.13 -9.56
CA SER A 250 -6.08 -3.50 -10.88
C SER A 250 -5.74 -2.02 -10.79
N VAL A 251 -5.25 -1.48 -11.91
CA VAL A 251 -4.93 -0.07 -12.08
C VAL A 251 -5.77 0.47 -13.23
N THR A 252 -6.41 1.61 -13.00
CA THR A 252 -7.05 2.40 -14.06
C THR A 252 -6.36 3.73 -14.26
N LEU A 253 -6.23 4.16 -15.52
CA LEU A 253 -5.80 5.48 -15.95
C LEU A 253 -6.97 6.15 -16.69
N ASN A 254 -7.43 7.30 -16.20
CA ASN A 254 -8.58 8.03 -16.74
C ASN A 254 -9.84 7.14 -16.89
N GLY A 255 -10.01 6.20 -15.95
CA GLY A 255 -11.12 5.23 -15.93
C GLY A 255 -10.90 3.97 -16.78
N GLU A 256 -9.85 3.89 -17.58
CA GLU A 256 -9.49 2.72 -18.38
C GLU A 256 -8.53 1.80 -17.62
N GLN A 257 -8.83 0.50 -17.55
CA GLN A 257 -7.94 -0.46 -16.88
C GLN A 257 -6.67 -0.71 -17.71
N ILE A 258 -5.50 -0.34 -17.17
CA ILE A 258 -4.20 -0.49 -17.83
C ILE A 258 -3.37 -1.65 -17.29
N ALA A 259 -3.70 -2.17 -16.11
CA ALA A 259 -3.04 -3.34 -15.52
C ALA A 259 -3.97 -4.09 -14.56
N HIS A 260 -3.72 -5.39 -14.39
CA HIS A 260 -4.36 -6.22 -13.37
C HIS A 260 -3.40 -7.30 -12.90
N THR A 261 -3.35 -7.55 -11.60
CA THR A 261 -2.47 -8.54 -10.97
C THR A 261 -3.14 -9.09 -9.71
N ASN A 262 -2.41 -9.78 -8.86
CA ASN A 262 -2.89 -10.27 -7.59
C ASN A 262 -1.84 -10.08 -6.49
N ALA A 263 -2.29 -9.82 -5.27
CA ALA A 263 -1.40 -9.75 -4.11
C ALA A 263 -0.67 -11.08 -3.83
N ASP A 264 -1.22 -12.21 -4.29
CA ASP A 264 -0.60 -13.53 -4.14
C ASP A 264 0.74 -13.70 -4.89
N GLU A 265 1.05 -12.77 -5.80
CA GLU A 265 2.35 -12.65 -6.49
C GLU A 265 3.49 -12.13 -5.59
N LEU A 266 3.17 -11.55 -4.43
CA LEU A 266 4.17 -11.06 -3.47
C LEU A 266 5.04 -12.22 -2.96
N TYR A 267 6.35 -12.11 -3.18
CA TYR A 267 7.30 -13.15 -2.79
C TYR A 267 7.49 -13.16 -1.27
N TYR A 268 7.57 -11.99 -0.62
CA TYR A 268 7.56 -11.88 0.84
C TYR A 268 6.20 -11.38 1.34
N SER A 269 5.66 -12.06 2.35
CA SER A 269 4.43 -11.62 3.03
C SER A 269 4.67 -10.40 3.92
N SER A 270 3.62 -9.65 4.22
CA SER A 270 3.69 -8.55 5.20
C SER A 270 4.11 -9.03 6.59
N ALA A 271 3.79 -10.27 6.96
CA ALA A 271 4.26 -10.87 8.21
C ALA A 271 5.78 -11.07 8.22
N GLN A 272 6.37 -11.52 7.11
CA GLN A 272 7.83 -11.62 6.97
C GLN A 272 8.50 -10.25 6.94
N GLN A 273 7.88 -9.27 6.26
CA GLN A 273 8.35 -7.88 6.22
C GLN A 273 8.44 -7.31 7.64
N LEU A 274 7.37 -7.38 8.43
CA LEU A 274 7.34 -6.89 9.82
C LEU A 274 8.30 -7.68 10.74
N ALA A 275 8.34 -9.01 10.63
CA ALA A 275 9.28 -9.82 11.40
C ALA A 275 10.74 -9.42 11.12
N HIS A 276 11.10 -9.23 9.85
CA HIS A 276 12.43 -8.75 9.48
C HIS A 276 12.70 -7.35 10.03
N HIS A 277 11.75 -6.43 9.89
CA HIS A 277 11.88 -5.03 10.31
C HIS A 277 12.22 -4.90 11.80
N THR A 278 11.62 -5.75 12.64
CA THR A 278 11.84 -5.75 14.09
C THR A 278 13.09 -6.52 14.55
N THR A 279 13.77 -7.25 13.65
CA THR A 279 14.85 -8.17 14.04
C THR A 279 16.05 -7.47 14.68
N SER A 280 16.32 -6.22 14.31
CA SER A 280 17.37 -5.39 14.92
C SER A 280 16.99 -4.77 16.27
N GLY A 281 15.76 -4.99 16.73
CA GLY A 281 15.17 -4.30 17.88
C GLY A 281 14.49 -2.98 17.52
N CYS A 282 14.21 -2.72 16.23
CA CYS A 282 13.45 -1.56 15.78
C CYS A 282 12.07 -1.50 16.49
N PRO A 283 11.77 -0.42 17.24
CA PRO A 283 10.46 -0.24 17.84
C PRO A 283 9.36 -0.06 16.79
N MET A 284 8.26 -0.78 16.95
CA MET A 284 7.04 -0.60 16.15
C MET A 284 5.98 0.12 16.97
N ARG A 285 5.12 0.89 16.30
CA ARG A 285 4.01 1.66 16.88
C ARG A 285 2.70 1.31 16.21
N ALA A 286 1.59 1.45 16.93
CA ALA A 286 0.26 1.37 16.35
C ALA A 286 0.10 2.44 15.25
N GLY A 287 -0.25 1.99 14.04
CA GLY A 287 -0.35 2.86 12.86
C GLY A 287 0.95 3.06 12.08
N ASP A 288 2.02 2.29 12.35
CA ASP A 288 3.11 2.18 11.38
C ASP A 288 2.58 1.53 10.09
N LEU A 289 2.93 2.11 8.94
CA LEU A 289 2.53 1.66 7.61
C LEU A 289 3.69 0.93 6.93
N LEU A 290 3.41 -0.27 6.42
CA LEU A 290 4.36 -1.10 5.69
C LEU A 290 3.88 -1.28 4.25
N GLY A 291 4.48 -0.54 3.31
CA GLY A 291 4.25 -0.73 1.87
C GLY A 291 4.87 -2.03 1.39
N SER A 292 4.16 -2.78 0.55
CA SER A 292 4.63 -4.08 0.08
C SER A 292 5.84 -4.00 -0.85
N GLY A 293 6.08 -2.83 -1.45
CA GLY A 293 6.76 -2.71 -2.72
C GLY A 293 5.81 -3.05 -3.87
N THR A 294 6.10 -2.49 -5.05
CA THR A 294 5.29 -2.66 -6.26
C THR A 294 4.96 -4.14 -6.54
N ILE A 295 3.67 -4.41 -6.72
CA ILE A 295 3.13 -5.74 -7.01
C ILE A 295 3.04 -5.91 -8.53
N SER A 296 3.87 -6.81 -9.06
CA SER A 296 3.85 -7.21 -10.48
C SER A 296 3.69 -8.71 -10.59
N GLY A 297 3.04 -9.16 -11.67
CA GLY A 297 2.92 -10.56 -12.06
C GLY A 297 3.77 -10.93 -13.29
N PRO A 298 3.58 -12.12 -13.86
CA PRO A 298 4.44 -12.67 -14.90
C PRO A 298 4.28 -12.01 -16.28
N GLU A 299 3.08 -11.54 -16.63
CA GLU A 299 2.81 -10.97 -17.95
C GLU A 299 2.91 -9.44 -17.95
N LYS A 300 3.03 -8.84 -19.15
CA LYS A 300 3.10 -7.38 -19.31
C LYS A 300 1.90 -6.68 -18.67
N ILE A 301 0.70 -7.21 -18.84
CA ILE A 301 -0.53 -6.64 -18.28
C ILE A 301 -0.62 -6.77 -16.76
N ASN A 302 0.25 -7.57 -16.13
CA ASN A 302 0.31 -7.74 -14.68
C ASN A 302 1.32 -6.84 -13.98
N ARG A 303 1.96 -5.91 -14.69
CA ARG A 303 2.99 -5.03 -14.13
C ARG A 303 2.38 -3.90 -13.33
N GLY A 304 2.93 -3.64 -12.14
CA GLY A 304 2.41 -2.68 -11.16
C GLY A 304 2.86 -1.24 -11.33
N SER A 305 3.63 -0.91 -12.37
CA SER A 305 4.10 0.45 -12.66
C SER A 305 4.13 0.76 -14.16
N LEU A 306 4.06 2.05 -14.51
CA LEU A 306 4.21 2.49 -15.91
C LEU A 306 5.67 2.35 -16.37
N LEU A 307 6.65 2.45 -15.46
CA LEU A 307 8.03 2.08 -15.73
C LEU A 307 8.11 0.68 -16.33
N GLU A 308 7.41 -0.28 -15.74
CA GLU A 308 7.38 -1.66 -16.21
C GLU A 308 6.52 -1.84 -17.45
N LEU A 309 5.31 -1.27 -17.49
CA LEU A 309 4.40 -1.37 -18.64
C LEU A 309 5.03 -0.77 -19.91
N SER A 310 5.74 0.34 -19.78
CA SER A 310 6.41 1.01 -20.90
C SER A 310 7.86 0.56 -21.13
N TRP A 311 8.35 -0.38 -20.33
CA TRP A 311 9.74 -0.85 -20.36
C TRP A 311 10.79 0.28 -20.34
N GLY A 312 10.68 1.16 -19.34
CA GLY A 312 11.56 2.33 -19.22
C GLY A 312 11.24 3.45 -20.20
N GLY A 313 10.03 3.48 -20.76
CA GLY A 313 9.60 4.41 -21.81
C GLY A 313 9.97 3.98 -23.24
N LYS A 314 10.56 2.79 -23.42
CA LYS A 314 10.95 2.26 -24.73
C LYS A 314 9.77 1.67 -25.52
N GLU A 315 8.73 1.25 -24.82
CA GLU A 315 7.54 0.60 -25.37
C GLU A 315 6.28 1.36 -24.95
N PRO A 316 5.94 2.49 -25.58
CA PRO A 316 4.67 3.16 -25.33
C PRO A 316 3.49 2.21 -25.49
N PHE A 317 2.45 2.39 -24.68
CA PHE A 317 1.19 1.65 -24.81
C PHE A 317 0.05 2.60 -25.20
N THR A 318 -0.94 2.08 -25.90
CA THR A 318 -2.06 2.85 -26.46
C THR A 318 -3.31 2.67 -25.61
N LEU A 319 -3.96 3.78 -25.28
CA LEU A 319 -5.25 3.83 -24.59
C LEU A 319 -6.40 3.65 -25.59
N ALA A 320 -7.61 3.35 -25.10
CA ALA A 320 -8.79 3.13 -25.93
C ALA A 320 -9.17 4.34 -26.80
N ASN A 321 -8.81 5.55 -26.39
CA ASN A 321 -9.03 6.78 -27.15
C ASN A 321 -7.99 7.03 -28.25
N GLY A 322 -6.97 6.17 -28.38
CA GLY A 322 -5.88 6.28 -29.35
C GLY A 322 -4.65 7.05 -28.85
N ASP A 323 -4.71 7.68 -27.66
CA ASP A 323 -3.56 8.33 -27.05
C ASP A 323 -2.51 7.28 -26.63
N THR A 324 -1.26 7.71 -26.54
CA THR A 324 -0.17 6.85 -26.05
C THR A 324 0.35 7.34 -24.71
N ARG A 325 0.85 6.41 -23.90
CA ARG A 325 1.48 6.69 -22.62
C ARG A 325 2.78 5.93 -22.47
N THR A 326 3.72 6.55 -21.77
CA THR A 326 4.92 5.90 -21.22
C THR A 326 5.00 6.11 -19.73
N PHE A 327 4.78 7.35 -19.30
CA PHE A 327 4.66 7.82 -17.93
C PHE A 327 3.40 8.70 -17.79
N ILE A 328 3.11 9.15 -16.58
CA ILE A 328 1.92 9.94 -16.28
C ILE A 328 2.04 11.35 -16.87
N GLU A 329 0.97 11.83 -17.52
CA GLU A 329 0.84 13.20 -18.01
C GLU A 329 0.02 14.07 -17.06
N ASP A 330 0.11 15.39 -17.17
CA ASP A 330 -0.67 16.30 -16.33
C ASP A 330 -2.17 16.20 -16.66
N GLY A 331 -3.01 16.14 -15.62
CA GLY A 331 -4.45 15.93 -15.72
C GLY A 331 -4.89 14.47 -15.66
N ASP A 332 -3.95 13.52 -15.85
CA ASP A 332 -4.24 12.10 -15.72
C ASP A 332 -4.71 11.75 -14.29
N THR A 333 -5.76 10.94 -14.19
CA THR A 333 -6.26 10.40 -12.93
C THR A 333 -5.97 8.91 -12.86
N LEU A 334 -5.22 8.49 -11.83
CA LEU A 334 -4.91 7.09 -11.58
C LEU A 334 -5.78 6.58 -10.43
N ALA A 335 -6.21 5.32 -10.53
CA ALA A 335 -6.86 4.63 -9.44
C ALA A 335 -6.39 3.18 -9.32
N LEU A 336 -6.10 2.76 -8.10
CA LEU A 336 -5.89 1.36 -7.73
C LEU A 336 -7.18 0.80 -7.17
N HIS A 337 -7.46 -0.46 -7.50
CA HIS A 337 -8.62 -1.21 -7.01
C HIS A 337 -8.17 -2.55 -6.45
N GLY A 338 -8.88 -3.02 -5.41
CA GLY A 338 -8.58 -4.29 -4.75
C GLY A 338 -9.84 -4.99 -4.29
N THR A 339 -9.91 -6.31 -4.54
CA THR A 339 -11.05 -7.13 -4.14
C THR A 339 -10.67 -8.57 -3.88
N ALA A 340 -11.05 -9.08 -2.70
CA ALA A 340 -11.03 -10.52 -2.42
C ALA A 340 -12.42 -11.12 -2.72
N LYS A 341 -12.48 -12.14 -3.59
CA LYS A 341 -13.73 -12.72 -4.10
C LYS A 341 -14.09 -13.99 -3.35
N GLY A 342 -15.21 -13.96 -2.64
CA GLY A 342 -15.81 -15.13 -1.98
C GLY A 342 -16.91 -15.78 -2.81
N ASN A 343 -17.53 -16.83 -2.28
CA ASN A 343 -18.68 -17.46 -2.92
C ASN A 343 -19.95 -16.61 -2.67
N GLY A 344 -20.35 -15.80 -3.66
CA GLY A 344 -21.53 -14.95 -3.58
C GLY A 344 -21.34 -13.64 -2.80
N TYR A 345 -20.10 -13.28 -2.44
CA TYR A 345 -19.76 -12.01 -1.79
C TYR A 345 -18.35 -11.56 -2.16
N GLN A 346 -18.01 -10.31 -1.83
CA GLN A 346 -16.66 -9.77 -2.02
C GLN A 346 -16.26 -8.86 -0.86
N ILE A 347 -14.95 -8.81 -0.57
CA ILE A 347 -14.34 -7.84 0.34
C ILE A 347 -13.56 -6.84 -0.51
N GLY A 348 -14.14 -5.66 -0.70
CA GLY A 348 -13.53 -4.57 -1.46
C GLY A 348 -12.77 -3.59 -0.57
N PHE A 349 -11.75 -2.96 -1.13
CA PHE A 349 -10.91 -1.97 -0.42
C PHE A 349 -11.36 -0.51 -0.66
N GLY A 350 -12.36 -0.31 -1.52
CA GLY A 350 -12.61 1.00 -2.13
C GLY A 350 -11.47 1.42 -3.06
N PRO A 351 -11.59 2.57 -3.74
CA PRO A 351 -10.56 3.03 -4.66
C PRO A 351 -9.45 3.81 -3.94
N CYS A 352 -8.19 3.64 -4.38
CA CYS A 352 -7.06 4.52 -4.05
C CYS A 352 -6.77 5.39 -5.27
N THR A 353 -7.20 6.65 -5.24
CA THR A 353 -7.25 7.56 -6.41
C THR A 353 -6.43 8.81 -6.21
N GLY A 354 -5.90 9.38 -7.30
CA GLY A 354 -5.31 10.72 -7.31
C GLY A 354 -5.18 11.26 -8.73
N GLN A 355 -5.51 12.53 -8.92
CA GLN A 355 -5.25 13.27 -10.17
C GLN A 355 -3.87 13.93 -10.10
N VAL A 356 -3.09 13.83 -11.18
CA VAL A 356 -1.79 14.51 -11.27
C VAL A 356 -1.99 15.95 -11.76
N LEU A 357 -1.67 16.91 -10.91
CA LEU A 357 -1.64 18.33 -11.26
C LEU A 357 -0.31 18.72 -11.92
N PRO A 358 -0.32 19.71 -12.82
CA PRO A 358 0.91 20.30 -13.31
C PRO A 358 1.83 20.77 -12.19
N ALA A 359 3.13 20.67 -12.46
CA ALA A 359 4.15 21.25 -11.60
C ALA A 359 3.91 22.76 -11.46
N ALA A 360 4.23 23.33 -10.29
CA ALA A 360 4.14 24.77 -10.09
C ALA A 360 5.03 25.52 -11.11
N LYS A 361 4.60 26.71 -11.57
CA LYS A 361 5.41 27.53 -12.48
C LYS A 361 6.73 27.96 -11.83
N ASP A 362 6.68 28.27 -10.54
CA ASP A 362 7.83 28.50 -9.67
C ASP A 362 7.59 27.66 -8.39
N PRO A 363 8.46 26.68 -8.06
CA PRO A 363 8.27 25.82 -6.89
C PRO A 363 8.48 26.56 -5.56
N PHE A 364 8.96 27.81 -5.58
CA PHE A 364 9.21 28.61 -4.38
C PHE A 364 8.16 29.73 -4.15
N GLN A 365 7.21 29.91 -5.06
CA GLN A 365 6.11 30.86 -4.88
C GLN A 365 4.85 30.10 -4.46
N THR A 366 4.30 30.50 -3.31
CA THR A 366 3.07 29.95 -2.72
C THR A 366 1.83 30.27 -3.54
#